data_AF-A0A6A6JTM1-F1
#
_entry.id   AF-A0A6A6JTM1-F1
#
_cell.length_a   1.000
_cell.length_b   1.000
_cell.length_c   1.000
_cell.angle_alpha   90.00
_cell.angle_beta   90.00
_cell.angle_gamma   90.00
#
_symmetry.space_group_name_H-M   'P 1'
#
loop_
_entity.id
_entity.type
_entity.pdbx_description
1 polymer ?
#
loop_
_entity_poly.entity_id
_entity_poly.type
_entity_poly.pdbx_seq_one_letter_code
_entity_poly.pdbx_strand_id
1 'polypeptide(L)'
;MPNGIAHSECANGARWQNGSIGSLKNVGKPVKKQKTSKSRVEDETLFGTLCNTICNNQIGISVNLLLLLVMTHIFFPRVRRRTSKFFRLSYYNPDTQLYGCGMDDLPFVLLWIVIFTALRVFVMEYLLDPFARYNGVKTKKGLVRFKEQAWLVMYCTCSWSLGMYLMYHSEFWFNLNGLWKGWPFREVTSLHKVYYLLQWAFYIQQIIVVNIEEKRKDYAQMFTHHIFTCSLIFLSYGYYHIRVGTIILCIMDLIDIILPTAKLLKYSGYPRACDFTFNLFAVTWFVTRHIFFGMVIWSIYAHTPTAMAPGCYLADGSMVPASDTARYDSLGGNLIWANILKAYTDRTGPVCWNPTIRYSFLGLLLALQGIICLWSATICKVIWKVVSGQNAEDARSEDEGEESGMEDEMSNVTRPIGSIKSSHDWAPVEEEVGIDAINISRRSSTGVRSYKRSANRTTATRTSAISIPGHGDRKELLGRIGCDKPT
;
A
#
# COMPACT_ATOMS: atom_id res chain seq x y z
N MET A 1 80.03 7.86 42.32
CA MET A 1 80.96 6.80 41.87
C MET A 1 80.34 6.09 40.66
N PRO A 2 81.14 5.52 39.73
CA PRO A 2 80.84 5.56 38.28
C PRO A 2 80.74 4.14 37.65
N ASN A 3 80.51 3.88 36.35
CA ASN A 3 81.08 4.36 35.07
C ASN A 3 80.10 3.98 33.91
N GLY A 4 80.23 4.33 32.63
CA GLY A 4 81.18 5.12 31.81
C GLY A 4 80.53 5.41 30.43
N ILE A 5 80.87 6.43 29.62
CA ILE A 5 82.17 6.75 28.97
C ILE A 5 82.53 5.64 27.96
N ALA A 6 82.69 5.85 26.64
CA ALA A 6 82.58 7.05 25.76
C ALA A 6 82.14 6.61 24.32
N HIS A 7 82.46 7.17 23.14
CA HIS A 7 83.44 8.21 22.70
C HIS A 7 82.97 8.99 21.43
N SER A 8 83.80 9.05 20.37
CA SER A 8 83.72 9.91 19.16
C SER A 8 84.16 9.09 17.90
N GLU A 9 84.38 9.53 16.64
CA GLU A 9 84.26 10.80 15.87
C GLU A 9 84.50 10.51 14.36
N CYS A 10 84.11 11.43 13.44
CA CYS A 10 84.72 11.67 12.10
C CYS A 10 84.86 10.49 11.08
N ALA A 11 85.43 10.68 9.88
CA ALA A 11 85.07 11.62 8.80
C ALA A 11 85.67 11.17 7.43
N ASN A 12 84.95 11.44 6.31
CA ASN A 12 85.38 11.55 4.90
C ASN A 12 86.47 10.64 4.28
N GLY A 13 86.14 9.97 3.16
CA GLY A 13 87.13 9.34 2.26
C GLY A 13 86.61 9.05 0.83
N ALA A 14 87.18 9.75 -0.18
CA ALA A 14 87.26 9.49 -1.64
C ALA A 14 86.19 8.61 -2.36
N ARG A 15 85.44 9.13 -3.36
CA ARG A 15 85.81 9.28 -4.80
C ARG A 15 85.97 7.90 -5.51
N TRP A 16 85.20 7.54 -6.54
CA TRP A 16 85.15 8.16 -7.89
C TRP A 16 83.79 8.07 -8.61
N GLN A 17 83.67 8.76 -9.75
CA GLN A 17 82.48 8.84 -10.62
C GLN A 17 82.53 7.81 -11.76
N ASN A 18 81.36 7.28 -12.15
CA ASN A 18 80.85 7.42 -13.53
C ASN A 18 79.36 7.04 -13.57
N GLY A 19 78.58 7.71 -14.43
CA GLY A 19 77.12 7.61 -14.44
C GLY A 19 76.54 6.83 -15.61
N SER A 20 75.27 6.45 -15.50
CA SER A 20 74.42 6.11 -16.64
C SER A 20 72.95 6.45 -16.33
N ILE A 21 72.16 6.70 -17.37
CA ILE A 21 70.81 7.28 -17.28
C ILE A 21 69.75 6.17 -17.17
N GLY A 22 68.88 6.21 -16.15
CA GLY A 22 67.99 5.09 -15.81
C GLY A 22 66.65 5.46 -15.15
N SER A 23 65.71 5.98 -15.95
CA SER A 23 64.24 6.08 -15.76
C SER A 23 63.63 5.75 -14.37
N LEU A 24 62.99 6.75 -13.75
CA LEU A 24 62.14 6.61 -12.56
C LEU A 24 60.90 5.74 -12.83
N LYS A 25 60.92 4.47 -12.40
CA LYS A 25 59.73 3.61 -12.39
C LYS A 25 58.87 3.87 -11.15
N ASN A 26 57.92 4.79 -11.30
CA ASN A 26 56.89 5.04 -10.29
C ASN A 26 55.90 3.86 -10.25
N VAL A 27 55.87 3.09 -9.16
CA VAL A 27 55.05 1.86 -9.05
C VAL A 27 53.60 2.22 -8.73
N GLY A 28 52.77 2.33 -9.76
CA GLY A 28 51.34 2.61 -9.63
C GLY A 28 50.59 1.50 -8.88
N LYS A 29 49.82 1.87 -7.86
CA LYS A 29 48.86 0.96 -7.20
C LYS A 29 47.77 0.54 -8.19
N PRO A 30 47.29 -0.72 -8.16
CA PRO A 30 46.27 -1.18 -9.09
C PRO A 30 44.95 -0.45 -8.87
N VAL A 31 44.47 0.25 -9.91
CA VAL A 31 43.14 0.87 -9.91
C VAL A 31 42.08 -0.22 -9.82
N LYS A 32 41.28 -0.20 -8.75
CA LYS A 32 40.09 -1.04 -8.65
C LYS A 32 39.15 -0.68 -9.81
N LYS A 33 38.94 -1.59 -10.76
CA LYS A 33 37.87 -1.45 -11.75
C LYS A 33 36.54 -1.27 -11.02
N GLN A 34 35.90 -0.11 -11.16
CA GLN A 34 34.49 0.01 -10.85
C GLN A 34 33.76 -1.04 -11.68
N LYS A 35 33.01 -1.93 -11.02
CA LYS A 35 31.93 -2.63 -11.72
C LYS A 35 30.90 -1.56 -12.03
N THR A 36 30.82 -1.15 -13.29
CA THR A 36 29.60 -0.52 -13.78
C THR A 36 28.49 -1.54 -13.59
N SER A 37 27.60 -1.29 -12.62
CA SER A 37 26.31 -1.95 -12.59
C SER A 37 25.64 -1.59 -13.91
N LYS A 38 25.38 -2.60 -14.75
CA LYS A 38 24.32 -2.44 -15.74
C LYS A 38 23.07 -2.17 -14.92
N SER A 39 22.56 -0.95 -15.00
CA SER A 39 21.17 -0.69 -14.66
C SER A 39 20.35 -1.68 -15.50
N ARG A 40 19.72 -2.62 -14.81
CA ARG A 40 18.70 -3.44 -15.42
C ARG A 40 17.57 -2.46 -15.68
N VAL A 41 17.43 -2.04 -16.93
CA VAL A 41 16.18 -1.45 -17.41
C VAL A 41 15.19 -2.60 -17.33
N GLU A 42 14.55 -2.75 -16.17
CA GLU A 42 13.37 -3.57 -16.04
C GLU A 42 12.29 -2.89 -16.85
N ASP A 43 11.60 -3.65 -17.70
CA ASP A 43 10.53 -3.11 -18.52
C ASP A 43 9.49 -2.46 -17.59
N GLU A 44 9.34 -1.14 -17.68
CA GLU A 44 8.31 -0.35 -16.99
C GLU A 44 6.94 -0.92 -17.36
N THR A 45 6.50 -1.90 -16.56
CA THR A 45 5.24 -2.59 -16.85
C THR A 45 4.12 -1.56 -16.86
N LEU A 46 3.19 -1.68 -17.80
CA LEU A 46 2.05 -0.75 -17.91
C LEU A 46 1.29 -0.59 -16.58
N PHE A 47 1.34 -1.61 -15.71
CA PHE A 47 0.84 -1.59 -14.34
C PHE A 47 1.64 -0.64 -13.42
N GLY A 48 2.97 -0.64 -13.48
CA GLY A 48 3.84 0.25 -12.70
C GLY A 48 3.64 1.72 -13.08
N THR A 49 3.69 2.04 -14.37
CA THR A 49 3.44 3.39 -14.88
C THR A 49 2.02 3.88 -14.55
N LEU A 50 1.03 2.98 -14.58
CA LEU A 50 -0.35 3.26 -14.14
C LEU A 50 -0.42 3.52 -12.63
N CYS A 51 0.23 2.71 -11.79
CA CYS A 51 0.25 2.91 -10.34
C CYS A 51 0.93 4.24 -9.95
N ASN A 52 2.04 4.58 -10.60
CA ASN A 52 2.73 5.87 -10.43
C ASN A 52 1.79 7.04 -10.82
N THR A 53 1.12 6.94 -11.96
CA THR A 53 0.12 7.93 -12.41
C THR A 53 -1.06 8.07 -11.44
N ILE A 54 -1.56 6.96 -10.87
CA ILE A 54 -2.64 6.96 -9.86
C ILE A 54 -2.16 7.59 -8.55
N CYS A 55 -0.93 7.28 -8.10
CA CYS A 55 -0.33 7.83 -6.89
C CYS A 55 -0.24 9.36 -6.95
N ASN A 56 0.42 9.88 -7.99
CA ASN A 56 0.63 11.32 -8.18
C ASN A 56 -0.68 12.12 -8.35
N ASN A 57 -1.74 11.46 -8.81
CA ASN A 57 -3.06 12.07 -9.00
C ASN A 57 -4.12 11.59 -7.99
N GLN A 58 -3.73 10.96 -6.87
CA GLN A 58 -4.67 10.26 -5.98
C GLN A 58 -5.76 11.17 -5.41
N ILE A 59 -5.42 12.42 -5.05
CA ILE A 59 -6.40 13.45 -4.67
C ILE A 59 -7.31 13.77 -5.86
N GLY A 60 -6.75 14.14 -7.01
CA GLY A 60 -7.50 14.56 -8.19
C GLY A 60 -8.50 13.50 -8.66
N ILE A 61 -8.07 12.24 -8.74
CA ILE A 61 -8.95 11.10 -9.08
C ILE A 61 -10.07 10.96 -8.05
N SER A 62 -9.75 10.94 -6.76
CA SER A 62 -10.75 10.72 -5.71
C SER A 62 -11.75 11.87 -5.62
N VAL A 63 -11.29 13.12 -5.68
CA VAL A 63 -12.14 14.33 -5.68
C VAL A 63 -13.01 14.36 -6.94
N ASN A 64 -12.46 14.06 -8.12
CA ASN A 64 -13.25 14.04 -9.36
C ASN A 64 -14.32 12.93 -9.34
N LEU A 65 -14.04 11.76 -8.77
CA LEU A 65 -15.03 10.69 -8.61
C LEU A 65 -16.16 11.06 -7.62
N LEU A 66 -15.81 11.67 -6.48
CA LEU A 66 -16.78 12.16 -5.50
C LEU A 66 -17.62 13.30 -6.09
N LEU A 67 -16.99 14.26 -6.77
CA LEU A 67 -17.66 15.36 -7.44
C LEU A 67 -18.62 14.83 -8.53
N LEU A 68 -18.17 13.92 -9.40
CA LEU A 68 -18.99 13.30 -10.43
C LEU A 68 -20.22 12.61 -9.83
N LEU A 69 -20.07 11.87 -8.72
CA LEU A 69 -21.17 11.20 -8.04
C LEU A 69 -22.19 12.20 -7.44
N VAL A 70 -21.70 13.23 -6.76
CA VAL A 70 -22.54 14.29 -6.14
C VAL A 70 -23.26 15.11 -7.21
N MET A 71 -22.55 15.56 -8.24
CA MET A 71 -23.13 16.27 -9.39
C MET A 71 -24.18 15.39 -10.09
N THR A 72 -23.92 14.10 -10.27
CA THR A 72 -24.91 13.15 -10.84
C THR A 72 -26.15 13.02 -9.95
N HIS A 73 -25.99 12.96 -8.62
CA HIS A 73 -27.10 12.89 -7.67
C HIS A 73 -27.97 14.17 -7.66
N ILE A 74 -27.33 15.33 -7.79
CA ILE A 74 -28.00 16.64 -7.83
C ILE A 74 -28.71 16.83 -9.18
N PHE A 75 -27.99 16.77 -10.31
CA PHE A 75 -28.51 17.19 -11.63
C PHE A 75 -29.36 16.15 -12.36
N PHE A 76 -29.29 14.85 -12.02
CA PHE A 76 -30.01 13.80 -12.75
C PHE A 76 -31.04 13.04 -11.89
N PRO A 77 -32.27 13.57 -11.71
CA PRO A 77 -33.33 12.93 -10.94
C PRO A 77 -33.62 11.46 -11.33
N ARG A 78 -33.52 11.12 -12.63
CA ARG A 78 -33.68 9.74 -13.12
C ARG A 78 -32.62 8.77 -12.57
N VAL A 79 -31.40 9.24 -12.35
CA VAL A 79 -30.27 8.45 -11.84
C VAL A 79 -30.22 8.46 -10.31
N ARG A 80 -30.92 9.40 -9.65
CA ARG A 80 -30.96 9.58 -8.19
C ARG A 80 -31.34 8.30 -7.41
N ARG A 81 -32.22 7.44 -7.96
CA ARG A 81 -32.58 6.13 -7.35
C ARG A 81 -31.40 5.15 -7.27
N ARG A 82 -30.37 5.30 -8.12
CA ARG A 82 -29.16 4.47 -8.10
C ARG A 82 -28.05 5.14 -7.27
N THR A 83 -27.86 6.45 -7.38
CA THR A 83 -26.84 7.16 -6.58
C THR A 83 -27.23 7.30 -5.11
N SER A 84 -28.51 7.27 -4.73
CA SER A 84 -28.93 7.28 -3.33
C SER A 84 -28.39 6.10 -2.50
N LYS A 85 -28.08 4.96 -3.14
CA LYS A 85 -27.50 3.76 -2.50
C LYS A 85 -26.04 3.94 -2.04
N PHE A 86 -25.35 4.97 -2.54
CA PHE A 86 -24.01 5.33 -2.09
C PHE A 86 -24.09 6.16 -0.79
N PHE A 87 -25.09 7.03 -0.67
CA PHE A 87 -25.23 7.99 0.45
C PHE A 87 -26.12 7.51 1.61
N ARG A 88 -26.90 6.43 1.44
CA ARG A 88 -27.83 5.92 2.46
C ARG A 88 -27.56 4.45 2.76
N LEU A 89 -27.68 4.09 4.04
CA LEU A 89 -27.58 2.72 4.51
C LEU A 89 -28.81 1.91 4.02
N SER A 90 -28.57 0.85 3.25
CA SER A 90 -29.64 0.06 2.62
C SER A 90 -30.31 -0.91 3.61
N TYR A 91 -31.50 -1.42 3.25
CA TYR A 91 -32.23 -2.46 3.98
C TYR A 91 -32.66 -2.11 5.42
N TYR A 92 -33.08 -0.87 5.67
CA TYR A 92 -33.78 -0.47 6.89
C TYR A 92 -35.14 -1.19 7.02
N ASN A 93 -35.43 -1.74 8.19
CA ASN A 93 -36.73 -2.30 8.56
C ASN A 93 -37.45 -1.33 9.52
N PRO A 94 -38.64 -0.80 9.17
CA PRO A 94 -39.37 0.13 10.04
C PRO A 94 -39.92 -0.53 11.31
N ASP A 95 -40.22 -1.84 11.28
CA ASP A 95 -40.90 -2.53 12.38
C ASP A 95 -39.93 -2.84 13.54
N THR A 96 -38.69 -3.21 13.20
CA THR A 96 -37.63 -3.54 14.18
C THR A 96 -36.69 -2.36 14.44
N GLN A 97 -36.71 -1.31 13.62
CA GLN A 97 -35.73 -0.21 13.58
C GLN A 97 -34.28 -0.66 13.27
N LEU A 98 -34.09 -1.90 12.78
CA LEU A 98 -32.79 -2.48 12.45
C LEU A 98 -32.53 -2.47 10.94
N TYR A 99 -31.32 -2.91 10.55
CA TYR A 99 -30.88 -2.99 9.15
C TYR A 99 -30.45 -4.42 8.81
N GLY A 100 -30.97 -4.96 7.71
CA GLY A 100 -30.49 -6.23 7.12
C GLY A 100 -29.27 -6.06 6.23
N CYS A 101 -28.76 -7.15 5.65
CA CYS A 101 -27.70 -7.14 4.64
C CYS A 101 -28.24 -7.30 3.20
N GLY A 102 -27.44 -6.91 2.20
CA GLY A 102 -27.63 -7.33 0.81
C GLY A 102 -26.70 -6.61 -0.18
N MET A 103 -26.84 -6.89 -1.48
CA MET A 103 -25.99 -6.28 -2.53
C MET A 103 -26.05 -4.75 -2.59
N ASP A 104 -27.15 -4.11 -2.16
CA ASP A 104 -27.28 -2.65 -2.15
C ASP A 104 -26.45 -1.94 -1.07
N ASP A 105 -25.65 -2.68 -0.30
CA ASP A 105 -24.60 -2.14 0.56
C ASP A 105 -23.26 -1.98 -0.17
N LEU A 106 -23.03 -2.68 -1.29
CA LEU A 106 -21.79 -2.58 -2.08
C LEU A 106 -21.54 -1.15 -2.64
N PRO A 107 -22.54 -0.37 -3.10
CA PRO A 107 -22.33 1.01 -3.49
C PRO A 107 -21.85 1.92 -2.35
N PHE A 108 -22.28 1.66 -1.11
CA PHE A 108 -21.81 2.36 0.08
C PHE A 108 -20.34 2.01 0.37
N VAL A 109 -19.96 0.72 0.31
CA VAL A 109 -18.56 0.28 0.44
C VAL A 109 -17.68 0.93 -0.64
N LEU A 110 -18.14 0.99 -1.89
CA LEU A 110 -17.44 1.64 -3.00
C LEU A 110 -17.28 3.15 -2.80
N LEU A 111 -18.29 3.85 -2.25
CA LEU A 111 -18.13 5.25 -1.87
C LEU A 111 -17.02 5.42 -0.83
N TRP A 112 -17.02 4.60 0.22
CA TRP A 112 -16.07 4.74 1.32
C TRP A 112 -14.64 4.36 0.95
N ILE A 113 -14.42 3.48 -0.03
CA ILE A 113 -13.08 3.25 -0.61
C ILE A 113 -12.53 4.56 -1.21
N VAL A 114 -13.35 5.33 -1.93
CA VAL A 114 -12.93 6.62 -2.51
C VAL A 114 -12.76 7.69 -1.42
N ILE A 115 -13.67 7.75 -0.43
CA ILE A 115 -13.54 8.68 0.71
C ILE A 115 -12.27 8.41 1.51
N PHE A 116 -11.96 7.15 1.87
CA PHE A 116 -10.71 6.81 2.57
C PHE A 116 -9.47 7.12 1.72
N THR A 117 -9.54 6.93 0.40
CA THR A 117 -8.44 7.26 -0.53
C THR A 117 -8.18 8.76 -0.59
N ALA A 118 -9.22 9.61 -0.58
CA ALA A 118 -9.09 11.06 -0.47
C ALA A 118 -8.61 11.50 0.92
N LEU A 119 -9.25 10.98 1.98
CA LEU A 119 -8.97 11.33 3.37
C LEU A 119 -7.54 10.97 3.77
N ARG A 120 -7.00 9.84 3.30
CA ARG A 120 -5.60 9.46 3.52
C ARG A 120 -4.64 10.54 3.04
N VAL A 121 -4.72 10.95 1.78
CA VAL A 121 -3.77 11.94 1.23
C VAL A 121 -4.02 13.33 1.83
N PHE A 122 -5.28 13.71 2.09
CA PHE A 122 -5.59 14.95 2.79
C PHE A 122 -4.92 15.00 4.18
N VAL A 123 -5.06 13.95 4.98
CA VAL A 123 -4.45 13.89 6.32
C VAL A 123 -2.93 13.80 6.24
N MET A 124 -2.38 13.00 5.32
CA MET A 124 -0.94 12.89 5.12
C MET A 124 -0.32 14.25 4.75
N GLU A 125 -0.79 14.92 3.71
CA GLU A 125 -0.16 16.15 3.22
C GLU A 125 -0.51 17.41 4.02
N TYR A 126 -1.75 17.58 4.49
CA TYR A 126 -2.17 18.83 5.15
C TYR A 126 -2.07 18.81 6.68
N LEU A 127 -2.09 17.64 7.33
CA LEU A 127 -2.00 17.53 8.80
C LEU A 127 -0.70 16.90 9.27
N LEU A 128 -0.27 15.78 8.66
CA LEU A 128 0.87 15.01 9.13
C LEU A 128 2.21 15.54 8.61
N ASP A 129 2.28 16.07 7.39
CA ASP A 129 3.51 16.68 6.85
C ASP A 129 4.04 17.86 7.71
N PRO A 130 3.25 18.90 8.06
CA PRO A 130 3.73 19.97 8.93
C PRO A 130 4.06 19.47 10.34
N PHE A 131 3.30 18.51 10.88
CA PHE A 131 3.56 17.92 12.20
C PHE A 131 4.87 17.11 12.22
N ALA A 132 5.16 16.33 11.18
CA ALA A 132 6.39 15.54 11.06
C ALA A 132 7.64 16.43 10.90
N ARG A 133 7.54 17.52 10.12
CA ARG A 133 8.61 18.53 10.03
C ARG A 133 8.85 19.23 11.36
N TYR A 134 7.79 19.57 12.10
CA TYR A 134 7.90 20.15 13.45
C TYR A 134 8.56 19.18 14.44
N ASN A 135 8.30 17.88 14.32
CA ASN A 135 9.00 16.82 15.07
C ASN A 135 10.44 16.54 14.57
N GLY A 136 10.99 17.35 13.66
CA GLY A 136 12.39 17.28 13.25
C GLY A 136 12.73 16.19 12.23
N VAL A 137 11.74 15.56 11.59
CA VAL A 137 11.98 14.54 10.55
C VAL A 137 12.47 15.21 9.26
N LYS A 138 13.79 15.15 9.01
CA LYS A 138 14.45 15.88 7.89
C LYS A 138 14.48 15.13 6.55
N THR A 139 14.54 13.80 6.55
CA THR A 139 14.76 13.01 5.32
C THR A 139 13.46 12.75 4.56
N LYS A 140 13.48 12.81 3.22
CA LYS A 140 12.28 12.57 2.38
C LYS A 140 11.69 11.16 2.60
N LYS A 141 12.52 10.10 2.57
CA LYS A 141 12.10 8.70 2.81
C LYS A 141 11.55 8.50 4.23
N GLY A 142 12.10 9.19 5.23
CA GLY A 142 11.62 9.18 6.62
C GLY A 142 10.29 9.94 6.81
N LEU A 143 10.14 11.10 6.17
CA LEU A 143 8.93 11.93 6.22
C LEU A 143 7.71 11.19 5.65
N VAL A 144 7.87 10.52 4.50
CA VAL A 144 6.79 9.70 3.90
C VAL A 144 6.40 8.56 4.84
N ARG A 145 7.36 7.78 5.36
CA ARG A 145 7.09 6.67 6.29
C ARG A 145 6.48 7.14 7.61
N PHE A 146 6.86 8.32 8.13
CA PHE A 146 6.18 8.92 9.28
C PHE A 146 4.70 9.20 8.97
N LYS A 147 4.40 9.83 7.83
CA LYS A 147 3.02 10.10 7.39
C LYS A 147 2.20 8.81 7.24
N GLU A 148 2.77 7.75 6.68
CA GLU A 148 2.14 6.42 6.56
C GLU A 148 1.76 5.84 7.93
N GLN A 149 2.72 5.80 8.87
CA GLN A 149 2.50 5.21 10.19
C GLN A 149 1.51 6.06 11.03
N ALA A 150 1.58 7.39 10.96
CA ALA A 150 0.65 8.26 11.69
C ALA A 150 -0.78 8.23 11.11
N TRP A 151 -0.95 8.06 9.79
CA TRP A 151 -2.25 7.77 9.19
C TRP A 151 -2.85 6.48 9.74
N LEU A 152 -2.05 5.41 9.85
CA LEU A 152 -2.48 4.14 10.44
C LEU A 152 -2.89 4.30 11.91
N VAL A 153 -2.05 4.91 12.76
CA VAL A 153 -2.42 5.15 14.18
C VAL A 153 -3.73 5.91 14.30
N MET A 154 -3.92 6.98 13.52
CA MET A 154 -5.13 7.80 13.59
C MET A 154 -6.38 7.02 13.15
N TYR A 155 -6.31 6.27 12.05
CA TYR A 155 -7.44 5.44 11.61
C TYR A 155 -7.73 4.31 12.61
N CYS A 156 -6.72 3.51 12.97
CA CYS A 156 -6.88 2.33 13.83
C CYS A 156 -7.36 2.73 15.22
N THR A 157 -6.93 3.87 15.79
CA THR A 157 -7.42 4.36 17.08
C THR A 157 -8.91 4.70 17.02
N CYS A 158 -9.36 5.40 15.98
CA CYS A 158 -10.79 5.72 15.79
C CYS A 158 -11.63 4.45 15.54
N SER A 159 -11.15 3.56 14.67
CA SER A 159 -11.77 2.27 14.34
C SER A 159 -11.95 1.40 15.59
N TRP A 160 -10.84 1.14 16.30
CA TRP A 160 -10.81 0.29 17.48
C TRP A 160 -11.66 0.86 18.61
N SER A 161 -11.65 2.18 18.83
CA SER A 161 -12.51 2.81 19.85
C SER A 161 -13.99 2.59 19.57
N LEU A 162 -14.42 2.69 18.30
CA LEU A 162 -15.80 2.41 17.89
C LEU A 162 -16.14 0.91 17.99
N GLY A 163 -15.23 0.03 17.57
CA GLY A 163 -15.39 -1.43 17.69
C GLY A 163 -15.52 -1.86 19.16
N MET A 164 -14.68 -1.33 20.04
CA MET A 164 -14.71 -1.61 21.48
C MET A 164 -15.97 -1.05 22.16
N TYR A 165 -16.46 0.13 21.76
CA TYR A 165 -17.75 0.66 22.20
C TYR A 165 -18.91 -0.28 21.81
N LEU A 166 -18.96 -0.70 20.54
CA LEU A 166 -19.96 -1.65 20.04
C LEU A 166 -19.92 -2.99 20.77
N MET A 167 -18.72 -3.51 21.00
CA MET A 167 -18.47 -4.75 21.74
C MET A 167 -18.90 -4.66 23.22
N TYR A 168 -18.56 -3.57 23.91
CA TYR A 168 -18.92 -3.35 25.32
C TYR A 168 -20.43 -3.26 25.53
N HIS A 169 -21.15 -2.64 24.59
CA HIS A 169 -22.62 -2.57 24.59
C HIS A 169 -23.30 -3.80 23.96
N SER A 170 -22.63 -4.96 23.90
CA SER A 170 -23.16 -6.20 23.29
C SER A 170 -23.27 -7.37 24.26
N GLU A 171 -24.28 -8.23 24.03
CA GLU A 171 -24.52 -9.47 24.78
C GLU A 171 -23.36 -10.50 24.70
N PHE A 172 -22.47 -10.33 23.72
CA PHE A 172 -21.36 -11.25 23.44
C PHE A 172 -20.01 -10.75 23.99
N TRP A 173 -19.99 -9.67 24.77
CA TRP A 173 -18.80 -9.20 25.51
C TRP A 173 -18.24 -10.31 26.40
N PHE A 174 -17.04 -10.80 26.07
CA PHE A 174 -16.39 -12.00 26.65
C PHE A 174 -17.21 -13.31 26.64
N ASN A 175 -18.41 -13.34 26.05
CA ASN A 175 -19.33 -14.48 26.12
C ASN A 175 -19.32 -15.29 24.81
N LEU A 176 -18.25 -16.07 24.62
CA LEU A 176 -18.06 -16.95 23.45
C LEU A 176 -19.16 -18.02 23.28
N ASN A 177 -19.92 -18.32 24.33
CA ASN A 177 -21.06 -19.24 24.30
C ASN A 177 -22.38 -18.55 23.92
N GLY A 178 -22.52 -17.24 24.19
CA GLY A 178 -23.66 -16.42 23.75
C GLY A 178 -23.56 -16.02 22.27
N LEU A 179 -22.34 -15.93 21.75
CA LEU A 179 -21.99 -15.48 20.39
C LEU A 179 -22.83 -16.11 19.26
N TRP A 180 -23.20 -17.39 19.39
CA TRP A 180 -23.90 -18.17 18.36
C TRP A 180 -25.38 -18.42 18.64
N LYS A 181 -25.89 -18.06 19.82
CA LYS A 181 -27.27 -18.38 20.24
C LYS A 181 -28.28 -17.50 19.52
N GLY A 182 -29.22 -18.10 18.78
CA GLY A 182 -30.23 -17.36 18.01
C GLY A 182 -29.77 -16.91 16.63
N TRP A 183 -28.66 -17.45 16.11
CA TRP A 183 -28.32 -17.33 14.69
C TRP A 183 -29.38 -18.05 13.81
N PRO A 184 -29.74 -17.55 12.61
CA PRO A 184 -29.16 -16.40 11.88
C PRO A 184 -29.67 -15.03 12.32
N PHE A 185 -28.75 -14.14 12.69
CA PHE A 185 -29.03 -12.75 13.07
C PHE A 185 -29.28 -11.88 11.84
N ARG A 186 -30.47 -11.98 11.24
CA ARG A 186 -30.80 -11.34 9.94
C ARG A 186 -30.75 -9.81 9.92
N GLU A 187 -30.77 -9.16 11.08
CA GLU A 187 -30.78 -7.70 11.21
C GLU A 187 -29.85 -7.23 12.34
N VAL A 188 -29.27 -6.04 12.17
CA VAL A 188 -28.30 -5.42 13.09
C VAL A 188 -28.57 -3.92 13.28
N THR A 189 -28.06 -3.35 14.37
CA THR A 189 -28.18 -1.91 14.62
C THR A 189 -27.41 -1.10 13.57
N SER A 190 -27.90 0.12 13.29
CA SER A 190 -27.29 1.05 12.33
C SER A 190 -25.79 1.22 12.53
N LEU A 191 -25.35 1.45 13.77
CA LEU A 191 -23.94 1.70 14.11
C LEU A 191 -23.06 0.47 13.87
N HIS A 192 -23.51 -0.73 14.25
CA HIS A 192 -22.82 -1.98 13.92
C HIS A 192 -22.66 -2.15 12.40
N LYS A 193 -23.73 -1.90 11.64
CA LYS A 193 -23.70 -2.04 10.18
C LYS A 193 -22.77 -1.02 9.53
N VAL A 194 -22.80 0.25 9.95
CA VAL A 194 -21.90 1.28 9.45
C VAL A 194 -20.45 0.92 9.75
N TYR A 195 -20.11 0.59 11.01
CA TYR A 195 -18.77 0.12 11.38
C TYR A 195 -18.31 -1.03 10.48
N TYR A 196 -19.14 -2.08 10.33
CA TYR A 196 -18.76 -3.26 9.56
C TYR A 196 -18.51 -2.97 8.07
N LEU A 197 -19.33 -2.13 7.45
CA LEU A 197 -19.15 -1.70 6.05
C LEU A 197 -17.96 -0.74 5.88
N LEU A 198 -17.65 0.09 6.89
CA LEU A 198 -16.45 0.93 6.90
C LEU A 198 -15.17 0.11 7.01
N GLN A 199 -15.13 -0.92 7.87
CA GLN A 199 -14.00 -1.84 7.95
C GLN A 199 -13.77 -2.55 6.61
N TRP A 200 -14.85 -3.02 5.97
CA TRP A 200 -14.77 -3.67 4.67
C TRP A 200 -14.22 -2.73 3.59
N ALA A 201 -14.71 -1.48 3.54
CA ALA A 201 -14.21 -0.46 2.63
C ALA A 201 -12.74 -0.13 2.88
N PHE A 202 -12.31 -0.02 4.14
CA PHE A 202 -10.92 0.25 4.48
C PHE A 202 -9.98 -0.91 4.09
N TYR A 203 -10.33 -2.17 4.36
CA TYR A 203 -9.46 -3.29 3.97
C TYR A 203 -9.36 -3.46 2.44
N ILE A 204 -10.42 -3.16 1.67
CA ILE A 204 -10.31 -3.09 0.21
C ILE A 204 -9.43 -1.90 -0.21
N GLN A 205 -9.54 -0.76 0.47
CA GLN A 205 -8.69 0.41 0.21
C GLN A 205 -7.20 0.11 0.51
N GLN A 206 -6.90 -0.71 1.53
CA GLN A 206 -5.54 -1.17 1.81
C GLN A 206 -4.99 -2.13 0.73
N ILE A 207 -5.83 -2.94 0.08
CA ILE A 207 -5.39 -3.71 -1.10
C ILE A 207 -4.95 -2.77 -2.23
N ILE A 208 -5.67 -1.67 -2.45
CA ILE A 208 -5.31 -0.66 -3.46
C ILE A 208 -3.99 0.02 -3.07
N VAL A 209 -3.86 0.47 -1.82
CA VAL A 209 -2.64 1.07 -1.26
C VAL A 209 -1.42 0.15 -1.44
N VAL A 210 -1.50 -1.12 -1.03
CA VAL A 210 -0.38 -2.06 -1.08
C VAL A 210 0.10 -2.35 -2.51
N ASN A 211 -0.73 -2.11 -3.53
CA ASN A 211 -0.32 -2.19 -4.93
C ASN A 211 0.32 -0.90 -5.48
N ILE A 212 0.09 0.25 -4.84
CA ILE A 212 0.59 1.57 -5.23
C ILE A 212 1.87 1.94 -4.46
N GLU A 213 1.97 1.56 -3.18
CA GLU A 213 3.18 1.69 -2.38
C GLU A 213 4.35 0.85 -2.93
N GLU A 214 5.58 1.29 -2.65
CA GLU A 214 6.80 0.57 -3.00
C GLU A 214 6.82 -0.85 -2.40
N LYS A 215 7.14 -1.86 -3.22
CA LYS A 215 6.96 -3.28 -2.86
C LYS A 215 8.08 -3.77 -1.93
N ARG A 216 7.85 -3.61 -0.63
CA ARG A 216 8.73 -4.06 0.46
C ARG A 216 8.87 -5.59 0.51
N LYS A 217 9.90 -6.10 1.19
CA LYS A 217 10.26 -7.54 1.28
C LYS A 217 9.10 -8.47 1.73
N ASP A 218 8.12 -7.93 2.44
CA ASP A 218 6.94 -8.64 2.98
C ASP A 218 5.64 -8.42 2.18
N TYR A 219 5.69 -7.75 1.02
CA TYR A 219 4.55 -7.45 0.13
C TYR A 219 3.60 -8.64 -0.06
N ALA A 220 4.13 -9.82 -0.39
CA ALA A 220 3.33 -11.01 -0.67
C ALA A 220 2.55 -11.51 0.56
N GLN A 221 3.11 -11.36 1.77
CA GLN A 221 2.44 -11.74 3.01
C GLN A 221 1.33 -10.75 3.36
N MET A 222 1.62 -9.44 3.28
CA MET A 222 0.63 -8.38 3.52
C MET A 222 -0.54 -8.45 2.54
N PHE A 223 -0.26 -8.60 1.24
CA PHE A 223 -1.28 -8.73 0.20
C PHE A 223 -2.17 -9.97 0.43
N THR A 224 -1.55 -11.14 0.68
CA THR A 224 -2.30 -12.38 0.95
C THR A 224 -3.16 -12.27 2.22
N HIS A 225 -2.63 -11.64 3.27
CA HIS A 225 -3.40 -11.33 4.49
C HIS A 225 -4.63 -10.47 4.18
N HIS A 226 -4.49 -9.37 3.43
CA HIS A 226 -5.63 -8.52 3.09
C HIS A 226 -6.68 -9.23 2.21
N ILE A 227 -6.26 -10.12 1.30
CA ILE A 227 -7.18 -10.98 0.53
C ILE A 227 -7.98 -11.93 1.44
N PHE A 228 -7.33 -12.60 2.40
CA PHE A 228 -8.03 -13.44 3.37
C PHE A 228 -8.95 -12.63 4.30
N THR A 229 -8.49 -11.47 4.81
CA THR A 229 -9.30 -10.60 5.67
C THR A 229 -10.55 -10.08 4.92
N CYS A 230 -10.41 -9.62 3.66
CA CYS A 230 -11.56 -9.21 2.85
C CYS A 230 -12.52 -10.38 2.55
N SER A 231 -11.99 -11.58 2.32
CA SER A 231 -12.78 -12.79 2.09
C SER A 231 -13.54 -13.21 3.35
N LEU A 232 -12.92 -13.13 4.53
CA LEU A 232 -13.55 -13.39 5.82
C LEU A 232 -14.66 -12.38 6.15
N ILE A 233 -14.43 -11.09 5.88
CA ILE A 233 -15.42 -10.02 6.06
C ILE A 233 -16.63 -10.25 5.14
N PHE A 234 -16.42 -10.57 3.86
CA PHE A 234 -17.48 -10.92 2.91
C PHE A 234 -18.28 -12.15 3.38
N LEU A 235 -17.60 -13.26 3.71
CA LEU A 235 -18.26 -14.50 4.15
C LEU A 235 -19.04 -14.32 5.44
N SER A 236 -18.52 -13.58 6.42
CA SER A 236 -19.19 -13.37 7.69
C SER A 236 -20.29 -12.29 7.64
N TYR A 237 -20.26 -11.38 6.68
CA TYR A 237 -21.42 -10.53 6.37
C TYR A 237 -22.55 -11.38 5.74
N GLY A 238 -22.24 -12.19 4.73
CA GLY A 238 -23.21 -13.05 4.06
C GLY A 238 -23.83 -14.12 4.97
N TYR A 239 -23.06 -14.76 5.84
CA TYR A 239 -23.58 -15.74 6.81
C TYR A 239 -24.07 -15.13 8.13
N TYR A 240 -24.40 -13.83 8.20
CA TYR A 240 -24.95 -13.20 9.41
C TYR A 240 -24.07 -13.40 10.67
N HIS A 241 -22.76 -13.49 10.47
CA HIS A 241 -21.73 -13.70 11.48
C HIS A 241 -21.05 -12.38 11.89
N ILE A 242 -21.72 -11.24 11.71
CA ILE A 242 -21.23 -9.90 12.08
C ILE A 242 -20.76 -9.85 13.54
N ARG A 243 -21.46 -10.53 14.47
CA ARG A 243 -21.05 -10.60 15.90
C ARG A 243 -19.61 -11.12 16.06
N VAL A 244 -19.25 -12.24 15.44
CA VAL A 244 -17.89 -12.81 15.51
C VAL A 244 -16.89 -12.04 14.65
N GLY A 245 -17.34 -11.46 13.52
CA GLY A 245 -16.52 -10.57 12.70
C GLY A 245 -16.04 -9.35 13.50
N THR A 246 -16.92 -8.68 14.24
CA THR A 246 -16.58 -7.55 15.13
C THR A 246 -15.56 -7.95 16.20
N ILE A 247 -15.69 -9.12 16.82
CA ILE A 247 -14.69 -9.64 17.79
C ILE A 247 -13.32 -9.76 17.12
N ILE A 248 -13.25 -10.39 15.94
CA ILE A 248 -11.99 -10.57 15.20
C ILE A 248 -11.38 -9.21 14.83
N LEU A 249 -12.16 -8.28 14.29
CA LEU A 249 -11.72 -6.93 13.94
C LEU A 249 -11.11 -6.19 15.15
N CYS A 250 -11.78 -6.20 16.31
CA CYS A 250 -11.28 -5.53 17.50
C CYS A 250 -9.99 -6.17 18.08
N ILE A 251 -9.82 -7.49 17.92
CA ILE A 251 -8.58 -8.19 18.28
C ILE A 251 -7.45 -7.85 17.31
N MET A 252 -7.75 -7.69 16.02
CA MET A 252 -6.77 -7.37 14.98
C MET A 252 -6.28 -5.92 15.10
N ASP A 253 -7.18 -4.94 15.03
CA ASP A 253 -6.87 -3.49 14.96
C ASP A 253 -5.96 -2.98 16.10
N LEU A 254 -6.02 -3.57 17.30
CA LEU A 254 -5.26 -3.11 18.47
C LEU A 254 -3.74 -3.06 18.23
N ILE A 255 -3.21 -4.03 17.49
CA ILE A 255 -1.77 -4.11 17.18
C ILE A 255 -1.33 -3.03 16.19
N ASP A 256 -2.23 -2.67 15.27
CA ASP A 256 -1.99 -1.69 14.23
C ASP A 256 -2.04 -0.25 14.77
N ILE A 257 -2.36 -0.09 16.06
CA ILE A 257 -2.09 1.13 16.85
C ILE A 257 -0.66 1.07 17.45
N ILE A 258 -0.32 -0.01 18.17
CA ILE A 258 0.89 -0.07 19.01
C ILE A 258 2.16 -0.14 18.16
N LEU A 259 2.20 -0.98 17.11
CA LEU A 259 3.41 -1.15 16.29
C LEU A 259 3.77 0.13 15.50
N PRO A 260 2.83 0.79 14.78
CA PRO A 260 3.12 2.08 14.15
C PRO A 260 3.48 3.17 15.17
N THR A 261 2.88 3.18 16.38
CA THR A 261 3.26 4.10 17.46
C THR A 261 4.73 3.94 17.87
N ALA A 262 5.24 2.70 18.01
CA ALA A 262 6.67 2.47 18.28
C ALA A 262 7.56 3.03 17.15
N LYS A 263 7.14 2.88 15.88
CA LYS A 263 7.88 3.41 14.71
C LYS A 263 7.88 4.94 14.68
N LEU A 264 6.76 5.60 15.02
CA LEU A 264 6.71 7.06 15.18
C LEU A 264 7.64 7.56 16.29
N LEU A 265 7.68 6.89 17.45
CA LEU A 265 8.60 7.22 18.54
C LEU A 265 10.07 7.06 18.14
N LYS A 266 10.39 6.05 17.30
CA LYS A 266 11.72 5.89 16.69
C LYS A 266 12.07 7.06 15.77
N TYR A 267 11.17 7.45 14.88
CA TYR A 267 11.38 8.56 13.93
C TYR A 267 11.47 9.93 14.61
N SER A 268 10.73 10.16 15.70
CA SER A 268 10.82 11.37 16.53
C SER A 268 12.02 11.38 17.51
N GLY A 269 12.91 10.38 17.47
CA GLY A 269 14.13 10.37 18.28
C GLY A 269 13.95 10.02 19.76
N TYR A 270 12.91 9.28 20.13
CA TYR A 270 12.62 8.85 21.52
C TYR A 270 12.89 7.35 21.73
N PRO A 271 14.17 6.88 21.75
CA PRO A 271 14.50 5.45 21.80
C PRO A 271 13.90 4.75 23.03
N ARG A 272 14.08 5.30 24.24
CA ARG A 272 13.53 4.73 25.47
C ARG A 272 12.00 4.53 25.45
N ALA A 273 11.27 5.37 24.71
CA ALA A 273 9.83 5.22 24.53
C ALA A 273 9.51 4.17 23.44
N CYS A 274 10.24 4.18 22.33
CA CYS A 274 10.17 3.14 21.29
C CYS A 274 10.40 1.74 21.87
N ASP A 275 11.44 1.54 22.68
CA ASP A 275 11.79 0.24 23.29
C ASP A 275 10.67 -0.25 24.23
N PHE A 276 10.11 0.64 25.04
CA PHE A 276 8.95 0.33 25.89
C PHE A 276 7.72 -0.06 25.06
N THR A 277 7.38 0.73 24.03
CA THR A 277 6.22 0.44 23.16
C THR A 277 6.44 -0.81 22.31
N PHE A 278 7.67 -1.15 21.93
CA PHE A 278 8.01 -2.40 21.24
C PHE A 278 7.82 -3.63 22.16
N ASN A 279 8.24 -3.53 23.42
CA ASN A 279 8.00 -4.59 24.41
C ASN A 279 6.49 -4.76 24.70
N LEU A 280 5.74 -3.65 24.82
CA LEU A 280 4.28 -3.68 24.92
C LEU A 280 3.65 -4.34 23.69
N PHE A 281 4.08 -3.98 22.48
CA PHE A 281 3.66 -4.62 21.22
C PHE A 281 3.89 -6.14 21.25
N ALA A 282 5.07 -6.61 21.66
CA ALA A 282 5.39 -8.04 21.70
C ALA A 282 4.46 -8.83 22.64
N VAL A 283 4.17 -8.30 23.84
CA VAL A 283 3.24 -8.92 24.79
C VAL A 283 1.80 -8.89 24.27
N THR A 284 1.33 -7.73 23.79
CA THR A 284 -0.02 -7.59 23.25
C THR A 284 -0.22 -8.43 21.98
N TRP A 285 0.81 -8.58 21.15
CA TRP A 285 0.80 -9.47 19.98
C TRP A 285 0.50 -10.90 20.40
N PHE A 286 1.27 -11.46 21.32
CA PHE A 286 1.07 -12.85 21.75
C PHE A 286 -0.34 -13.08 22.32
N VAL A 287 -0.80 -12.18 23.20
CA VAL A 287 -2.12 -12.27 23.83
C VAL A 287 -3.25 -12.14 22.81
N THR A 288 -3.21 -11.16 21.90
CA THR A 288 -4.27 -10.98 20.89
C THR A 288 -4.27 -12.08 19.84
N ARG A 289 -3.10 -12.42 19.29
CA ARG A 289 -2.94 -13.27 18.11
C ARG A 289 -2.97 -14.77 18.41
N HIS A 290 -2.50 -15.21 19.57
CA HIS A 290 -2.49 -16.64 19.93
C HIS A 290 -3.55 -17.01 20.96
N ILE A 291 -3.81 -16.15 21.95
CA ILE A 291 -4.79 -16.45 23.00
C ILE A 291 -6.20 -16.03 22.55
N PHE A 292 -6.48 -14.74 22.34
CA PHE A 292 -7.83 -14.28 22.01
C PHE A 292 -8.32 -14.79 20.65
N PHE A 293 -7.53 -14.65 19.58
CA PHE A 293 -7.90 -15.16 18.26
C PHE A 293 -7.96 -16.70 18.22
N GLY A 294 -7.08 -17.40 18.95
CA GLY A 294 -7.15 -18.86 19.14
C GLY A 294 -8.44 -19.32 19.80
N MET A 295 -8.93 -18.60 20.82
CA MET A 295 -10.25 -18.87 21.44
C MET A 295 -11.43 -18.61 20.49
N VAL A 296 -11.32 -17.67 19.55
CA VAL A 296 -12.35 -17.48 18.50
C VAL A 296 -12.35 -18.66 17.52
N ILE A 297 -11.18 -19.11 17.06
CA ILE A 297 -11.03 -20.31 16.22
C ILE A 297 -11.62 -21.55 16.93
N TRP A 298 -11.32 -21.72 18.23
CA TRP A 298 -11.90 -22.79 19.05
C TRP A 298 -13.42 -22.67 19.16
N SER A 299 -13.97 -21.47 19.41
CA SER A 299 -15.42 -21.24 19.48
C SER A 299 -16.12 -21.62 18.16
N ILE A 300 -15.48 -21.33 17.02
CA ILE A 300 -15.98 -21.73 15.69
C ILE A 300 -15.96 -23.25 15.51
N TYR A 301 -14.91 -23.93 15.98
CA TYR A 301 -14.81 -25.38 15.91
C TYR A 301 -15.82 -26.09 16.84
N ALA A 302 -15.88 -25.69 18.12
CA ALA A 302 -16.54 -26.44 19.19
C ALA A 302 -17.96 -25.97 19.54
N HIS A 303 -18.26 -24.66 19.48
CA HIS A 303 -19.56 -24.13 19.90
C HIS A 303 -20.57 -23.98 18.75
N THR A 304 -20.10 -23.84 17.51
CA THR A 304 -21.02 -23.75 16.36
C THR A 304 -21.85 -25.01 16.13
N PRO A 305 -21.37 -26.26 16.30
CA PRO A 305 -22.20 -27.45 16.07
C PRO A 305 -23.28 -27.65 17.14
N THR A 306 -23.07 -27.13 18.35
CA THR A 306 -24.02 -27.23 19.47
C THR A 306 -25.02 -26.08 19.49
N ALA A 307 -24.67 -24.91 18.95
CA ALA A 307 -25.56 -23.75 18.84
C ALA A 307 -26.32 -23.64 17.50
N MET A 308 -25.77 -24.21 16.42
CA MET A 308 -26.31 -24.14 15.06
C MET A 308 -26.32 -25.54 14.43
N ALA A 309 -27.44 -26.23 14.57
CA ALA A 309 -27.64 -27.57 14.01
C ALA A 309 -27.57 -27.57 12.46
N PRO A 310 -27.05 -28.62 11.80
CA PRO A 310 -27.00 -28.68 10.33
C PRO A 310 -28.39 -28.71 9.67
N GLY A 311 -28.65 -27.75 8.79
CA GLY A 311 -29.96 -27.56 8.15
C GLY A 311 -30.10 -26.18 7.50
N CYS A 312 -31.28 -25.91 6.92
CA CYS A 312 -31.62 -24.65 6.28
C CYS A 312 -32.64 -23.87 7.12
N TYR A 313 -32.24 -22.68 7.55
CA TYR A 313 -33.02 -21.79 8.44
C TYR A 313 -33.79 -20.77 7.60
N LEU A 314 -35.12 -20.80 7.67
CA LEU A 314 -36.01 -19.94 6.90
C LEU A 314 -36.21 -18.57 7.60
N ALA A 315 -36.95 -17.65 6.97
CA ALA A 315 -37.21 -16.32 7.54
C ALA A 315 -38.38 -16.28 8.54
N ASP A 316 -39.18 -17.35 8.59
CA ASP A 316 -40.24 -17.58 9.58
C ASP A 316 -39.73 -18.17 10.91
N GLY A 317 -38.41 -18.40 11.02
CA GLY A 317 -37.79 -19.05 12.18
C GLY A 317 -37.83 -20.59 12.15
N SER A 318 -38.45 -21.20 11.14
CA SER A 318 -38.43 -22.66 10.96
C SER A 318 -37.09 -23.14 10.40
N MET A 319 -36.75 -24.41 10.66
CA MET A 319 -35.51 -25.03 10.22
C MET A 319 -35.79 -26.39 9.57
N VAL A 320 -35.28 -26.57 8.35
CA VAL A 320 -35.31 -27.84 7.62
C VAL A 320 -34.01 -28.59 7.92
N PRO A 321 -34.02 -29.70 8.67
CA PRO A 321 -32.80 -30.40 9.07
C PRO A 321 -32.15 -31.08 7.87
N ALA A 322 -30.82 -31.20 7.90
CA ALA A 322 -30.05 -31.85 6.81
C ALA A 322 -30.36 -33.36 6.61
N SER A 323 -31.21 -33.96 7.46
CA SER A 323 -31.76 -35.31 7.29
C SER A 323 -32.90 -35.38 6.25
N ASP A 324 -33.63 -34.29 6.02
CA ASP A 324 -34.65 -34.16 4.97
C ASP A 324 -33.95 -33.76 3.66
N THR A 325 -33.23 -34.72 3.07
CA THR A 325 -32.29 -34.46 1.96
C THR A 325 -32.96 -33.77 0.77
N ALA A 326 -34.16 -34.23 0.37
CA ALA A 326 -34.91 -33.67 -0.75
C ALA A 326 -35.24 -32.18 -0.55
N ARG A 327 -35.70 -31.79 0.65
CA ARG A 327 -36.00 -30.37 0.93
C ARG A 327 -34.72 -29.58 1.23
N TYR A 328 -33.75 -30.15 1.93
CA TYR A 328 -32.45 -29.52 2.19
C TYR A 328 -31.71 -29.13 0.90
N ASP A 329 -31.58 -30.06 -0.06
CA ASP A 329 -30.87 -29.79 -1.31
C ASP A 329 -31.63 -28.80 -2.21
N SER A 330 -32.97 -28.87 -2.27
CA SER A 330 -33.77 -27.87 -3.02
C SER A 330 -33.66 -26.44 -2.48
N LEU A 331 -33.37 -26.25 -1.19
CA LEU A 331 -33.21 -24.93 -0.58
C LEU A 331 -31.80 -24.33 -0.82
N GLY A 332 -30.82 -25.15 -1.21
CA GLY A 332 -29.44 -24.78 -1.51
C GLY A 332 -28.40 -25.81 -1.06
N GLY A 333 -28.79 -26.69 -0.13
CA GLY A 333 -28.00 -27.85 0.30
C GLY A 333 -26.54 -27.53 0.67
N ASN A 334 -25.63 -28.33 0.12
CA ASN A 334 -24.19 -28.24 0.40
C ASN A 334 -23.43 -27.20 -0.46
N LEU A 335 -24.11 -26.39 -1.28
CA LEU A 335 -23.48 -25.48 -2.24
C LEU A 335 -23.01 -24.16 -1.60
N ILE A 336 -21.75 -24.13 -1.14
CA ILE A 336 -21.10 -22.98 -0.46
C ILE A 336 -21.40 -21.63 -1.16
N TRP A 337 -21.02 -21.49 -2.44
CA TRP A 337 -21.16 -20.23 -3.18
C TRP A 337 -22.60 -19.83 -3.45
N ALA A 338 -23.49 -20.79 -3.72
CA ALA A 338 -24.91 -20.50 -3.92
C ALA A 338 -25.53 -19.96 -2.62
N ASN A 339 -25.26 -20.60 -1.49
CA ASN A 339 -25.76 -20.19 -0.17
C ASN A 339 -25.22 -18.81 0.25
N ILE A 340 -23.93 -18.49 -0.02
CA ILE A 340 -23.38 -17.15 0.22
C ILE A 340 -24.10 -16.09 -0.62
N LEU A 341 -24.14 -16.27 -1.94
CA LEU A 341 -24.69 -15.27 -2.86
C LEU A 341 -26.19 -15.07 -2.63
N LYS A 342 -26.91 -16.12 -2.23
CA LYS A 342 -28.33 -16.07 -1.87
C LYS A 342 -28.60 -15.13 -0.69
N ALA A 343 -27.74 -15.08 0.33
CA ALA A 343 -27.90 -14.12 1.43
C ALA A 343 -27.67 -12.65 1.00
N TYR A 344 -26.93 -12.42 -0.10
CA TYR A 344 -26.75 -11.09 -0.68
C TYR A 344 -27.90 -10.67 -1.61
N THR A 345 -28.55 -11.61 -2.31
CA THR A 345 -29.62 -11.34 -3.28
C THR A 345 -31.03 -11.48 -2.71
N ASP A 346 -31.24 -12.38 -1.75
CA ASP A 346 -32.52 -12.72 -1.13
C ASP A 346 -32.40 -12.73 0.41
N ARG A 347 -32.66 -11.57 1.02
CA ARG A 347 -32.67 -11.36 2.48
C ARG A 347 -33.65 -12.29 3.22
N THR A 348 -34.71 -12.73 2.54
CA THR A 348 -35.79 -13.60 3.03
C THR A 348 -35.52 -15.08 2.81
N GLY A 349 -34.50 -15.44 2.03
CA GLY A 349 -34.22 -16.81 1.64
C GLY A 349 -33.76 -17.71 2.78
N PRO A 350 -33.84 -19.05 2.60
CA PRO A 350 -33.20 -20.01 3.50
C PRO A 350 -31.70 -19.75 3.61
N VAL A 351 -31.18 -19.79 4.84
CA VAL A 351 -29.75 -19.76 5.14
C VAL A 351 -29.34 -21.17 5.57
N CYS A 352 -28.60 -21.89 4.72
CA CYS A 352 -28.19 -23.26 5.01
C CYS A 352 -26.84 -23.28 5.73
N TRP A 353 -26.78 -24.01 6.85
CA TRP A 353 -25.58 -24.25 7.66
C TRP A 353 -25.22 -25.73 7.63
N ASN A 354 -23.96 -26.04 7.36
CA ASN A 354 -23.47 -27.41 7.27
C ASN A 354 -21.96 -27.50 7.59
N PRO A 355 -21.42 -28.71 7.83
CA PRO A 355 -20.01 -28.90 8.15
C PRO A 355 -19.05 -28.34 7.11
N THR A 356 -19.40 -28.37 5.81
CA THR A 356 -18.56 -27.88 4.71
C THR A 356 -18.37 -26.37 4.75
N ILE A 357 -19.45 -25.61 5.00
CA ILE A 357 -19.41 -24.16 5.20
C ILE A 357 -18.58 -23.83 6.45
N ARG A 358 -18.84 -24.50 7.57
CA ARG A 358 -18.09 -24.34 8.83
C ARG A 358 -16.58 -24.55 8.62
N TYR A 359 -16.19 -25.64 7.96
CA TYR A 359 -14.78 -25.94 7.71
C TYR A 359 -14.14 -25.00 6.67
N SER A 360 -14.90 -24.45 5.73
CA SER A 360 -14.41 -23.43 4.79
C SER A 360 -14.08 -22.11 5.51
N PHE A 361 -14.96 -21.65 6.40
CA PHE A 361 -14.73 -20.45 7.21
C PHE A 361 -13.58 -20.66 8.21
N LEU A 362 -13.55 -21.82 8.88
CA LEU A 362 -12.45 -22.21 9.77
C LEU A 362 -11.11 -22.31 9.03
N GLY A 363 -11.10 -22.84 7.80
CA GLY A 363 -9.90 -22.97 6.97
C GLY A 363 -9.27 -21.62 6.62
N LEU A 364 -10.08 -20.60 6.31
CA LEU A 364 -9.59 -19.23 6.07
C LEU A 364 -9.02 -18.59 7.34
N LEU A 365 -9.60 -18.84 8.51
CA LEU A 365 -9.06 -18.36 9.78
C LEU A 365 -7.76 -19.08 10.18
N LEU A 366 -7.65 -20.38 9.88
CA LEU A 366 -6.41 -21.15 10.06
C LEU A 366 -5.32 -20.72 9.07
N ALA A 367 -5.67 -20.36 7.84
CA ALA A 367 -4.74 -19.76 6.88
C ALA A 367 -4.24 -18.39 7.35
N LEU A 368 -5.13 -17.55 7.88
CA LEU A 368 -4.77 -16.28 8.52
C LEU A 368 -3.85 -16.50 9.72
N GLN A 369 -4.15 -17.51 10.56
CA GLN A 369 -3.30 -17.91 11.69
C GLN A 369 -1.93 -18.40 11.23
N GLY A 370 -1.84 -19.07 10.08
CA GLY A 370 -0.56 -19.45 9.46
C GLY A 370 0.34 -18.25 9.19
N ILE A 371 -0.21 -17.18 8.58
CA ILE A 371 0.54 -15.93 8.34
C ILE A 371 0.93 -15.25 9.65
N ILE A 372 0.01 -15.22 10.63
CA ILE A 372 0.25 -14.70 11.98
C ILE A 372 1.39 -15.46 12.69
N CYS A 373 1.49 -16.78 12.52
CA CYS A 373 2.60 -17.57 13.06
C CYS A 373 3.95 -17.22 12.40
N LEU A 374 3.97 -16.94 11.08
CA LEU A 374 5.18 -16.49 10.39
C LEU A 374 5.68 -15.14 10.94
N TRP A 375 4.78 -14.17 11.14
CA TRP A 375 5.11 -12.89 11.77
C TRP A 375 5.47 -13.03 13.24
N SER A 376 4.87 -13.98 13.96
CA SER A 376 5.28 -14.30 15.33
C SER A 376 6.72 -14.80 15.39
N ALA A 377 7.15 -15.61 14.42
CA ALA A 377 8.53 -16.08 14.32
C ALA A 377 9.52 -14.93 14.00
N THR A 378 9.15 -13.94 13.17
CA THR A 378 10.01 -12.77 12.93
C THR A 378 10.11 -11.88 14.17
N ILE A 379 9.00 -11.66 14.90
CA ILE A 379 9.00 -10.91 16.17
C ILE A 379 9.90 -11.61 17.20
N CYS A 380 9.76 -12.92 17.40
CA CYS A 380 10.63 -13.69 18.30
C CYS A 380 12.11 -13.61 17.89
N LYS A 381 12.42 -13.60 16.59
CA LYS A 381 13.80 -13.43 16.07
C LYS A 381 14.37 -12.03 16.38
N VAL A 382 13.55 -10.97 16.30
CA VAL A 382 13.97 -9.61 16.69
C VAL A 382 14.20 -9.52 18.20
N ILE A 383 13.29 -10.07 19.03
CA ILE A 383 13.45 -10.12 20.49
C ILE A 383 14.74 -10.87 20.86
N TRP A 384 15.02 -12.01 20.21
CA TRP A 384 16.27 -12.76 20.43
C TRP A 384 17.52 -11.96 20.07
N LYS A 385 17.53 -11.21 18.94
CA LYS A 385 18.63 -10.27 18.61
C LYS A 385 18.86 -9.27 19.75
N VAL A 386 17.79 -8.61 20.22
CA VAL A 386 17.84 -7.58 21.27
C VAL A 386 18.37 -8.14 22.59
N VAL A 387 17.87 -9.29 23.03
CA VAL A 387 18.34 -9.97 24.25
C VAL A 387 19.80 -10.47 24.09
N SER A 388 20.24 -10.76 22.87
CA SER A 388 21.63 -11.11 22.55
C SER A 388 22.58 -9.90 22.46
N GLY A 389 22.13 -8.69 22.82
CA GLY A 389 22.94 -7.47 22.77
C GLY A 389 23.17 -6.91 21.36
N GLN A 390 22.39 -7.33 20.37
CA GLN A 390 22.37 -6.73 19.02
C GLN A 390 21.27 -5.66 18.92
N ASN A 391 21.42 -4.70 18.02
CA ASN A 391 20.44 -3.63 17.84
C ASN A 391 19.04 -4.16 17.47
N ALA A 392 18.01 -3.40 17.86
CA ALA A 392 16.59 -3.66 17.55
C ALA A 392 16.24 -3.38 16.08
N GLU A 393 16.83 -4.17 15.19
CA GLU A 393 16.63 -4.15 13.74
C GLU A 393 15.45 -5.06 13.37
N ASP A 394 14.29 -4.45 13.16
CA ASP A 394 13.15 -5.06 12.50
C ASP A 394 13.58 -5.51 11.08
N ALA A 395 13.32 -6.76 10.71
CA ALA A 395 13.68 -7.31 9.39
C ALA A 395 12.93 -6.62 8.22
N ARG A 396 11.79 -5.95 8.50
CA ARG A 396 11.12 -5.05 7.56
C ARG A 396 11.84 -3.69 7.42
N SER A 397 12.67 -3.31 8.40
CA SER A 397 13.38 -2.03 8.44
C SER A 397 14.78 -2.01 7.78
N GLU A 398 15.23 -3.12 7.18
CA GLU A 398 16.53 -3.18 6.48
C GLU A 398 16.57 -2.22 5.26
N ASP A 399 15.45 -2.03 4.54
CA ASP A 399 15.29 -1.01 3.47
C ASP A 399 15.10 0.44 4.02
N GLU A 400 15.10 0.59 5.35
CA GLU A 400 14.86 1.86 6.02
C GLU A 400 16.13 2.57 6.49
N GLY A 401 17.30 1.90 6.41
CA GLY A 401 18.60 2.43 6.89
C GLY A 401 19.66 2.76 5.83
N GLU A 402 19.75 2.01 4.71
CA GLU A 402 20.91 2.05 3.79
C GLU A 402 20.95 3.26 2.82
N GLU A 403 20.68 4.48 3.29
CA GLU A 403 20.77 5.69 2.45
C GLU A 403 21.10 7.00 3.21
N SER A 404 21.37 6.96 4.51
CA SER A 404 21.69 8.15 5.33
C SER A 404 23.16 8.62 5.18
N GLY A 405 23.68 8.64 3.95
CA GLY A 405 25.13 8.71 3.66
C GLY A 405 25.55 9.68 2.55
N MET A 406 24.67 10.59 2.11
CA MET A 406 25.07 11.77 1.34
C MET A 406 24.75 13.03 2.15
N GLU A 407 25.79 13.81 2.43
CA GLU A 407 25.70 15.09 3.11
C GLU A 407 25.45 16.19 2.05
N ASP A 408 24.27 16.81 2.08
CA ASP A 408 23.99 17.99 1.26
C ASP A 408 24.84 19.17 1.78
N GLU A 409 25.96 19.49 1.10
CA GLU A 409 26.77 20.67 1.41
C GLU A 409 26.01 21.98 1.10
N MET A 410 25.23 22.44 2.08
CA MET A 410 24.56 23.74 2.05
C MET A 410 25.57 24.89 2.19
N SER A 411 26.18 25.30 1.08
CA SER A 411 27.12 26.43 1.05
C SER A 411 26.40 27.77 1.35
N ASN A 412 26.89 28.49 2.37
CA ASN A 412 26.28 29.72 2.85
C ASN A 412 26.48 30.90 1.88
N VAL A 413 25.40 31.46 1.34
CA VAL A 413 25.39 32.77 0.68
C VAL A 413 24.27 33.65 1.24
N THR A 414 24.63 34.56 2.16
CA THR A 414 23.70 35.52 2.77
C THR A 414 23.52 36.77 1.90
N ARG A 415 22.31 37.03 1.39
CA ARG A 415 21.87 38.35 0.86
C ARG A 415 20.41 38.67 1.25
N PRO A 416 20.01 39.96 1.27
CA PRO A 416 19.04 40.45 2.26
C PRO A 416 17.56 40.41 1.83
N ILE A 417 16.69 40.63 2.84
CA ILE A 417 15.23 40.67 2.76
C ILE A 417 14.74 41.79 1.83
N GLY A 418 13.81 41.47 0.92
CA GLY A 418 13.07 42.46 0.14
C GLY A 418 11.91 41.87 -0.68
N SER A 419 10.72 42.46 -0.55
CA SER A 419 9.51 42.24 -1.37
C SER A 419 8.90 40.83 -1.44
N ILE A 420 7.84 40.60 -0.64
CA ILE A 420 6.91 39.48 -0.85
C ILE A 420 6.08 39.71 -2.12
N LYS A 421 5.94 38.68 -2.97
CA LYS A 421 4.77 38.47 -3.84
C LYS A 421 4.43 36.99 -3.92
N SER A 422 3.14 36.69 -3.88
CA SER A 422 2.60 35.32 -3.91
C SER A 422 2.04 34.96 -5.29
N SER A 423 2.53 33.89 -5.88
CA SER A 423 1.84 33.14 -6.94
C SER A 423 2.35 31.71 -6.96
N HIS A 424 1.43 30.75 -6.88
CA HIS A 424 1.72 29.35 -7.18
C HIS A 424 1.97 29.23 -8.68
N ASP A 425 3.11 28.71 -9.08
CA ASP A 425 3.28 28.07 -10.39
C ASP A 425 4.42 27.05 -10.32
N TRP A 426 4.25 25.89 -10.95
CA TRP A 426 5.25 24.83 -10.99
C TRP A 426 5.59 24.51 -12.44
N ALA A 427 6.81 24.85 -12.85
CA ALA A 427 7.38 24.43 -14.12
C ALA A 427 8.63 23.58 -13.84
N PRO A 428 8.81 22.42 -14.48
CA PRO A 428 10.04 21.66 -14.36
C PRO A 428 11.20 22.45 -15.01
N VAL A 429 12.34 22.48 -14.33
CA VAL A 429 13.58 23.01 -14.90
C VAL A 429 14.24 21.89 -15.71
N GLU A 430 14.25 22.03 -17.02
CA GLU A 430 15.06 21.17 -17.91
C GLU A 430 16.49 21.72 -17.94
N GLU A 431 17.43 20.97 -17.34
CA GLU A 431 18.86 21.30 -17.37
C GLU A 431 19.55 20.46 -18.47
N GLU A 432 19.70 21.04 -19.67
CA GLU A 432 20.47 20.42 -20.76
C GLU A 432 21.98 20.42 -20.46
N VAL A 433 22.45 19.40 -19.73
CA VAL A 433 23.88 19.19 -19.46
C VAL A 433 24.57 18.57 -20.69
N GLY A 434 24.86 19.42 -21.69
CA GLY A 434 25.63 19.02 -22.87
C GLY A 434 27.06 18.61 -22.51
N ILE A 435 27.46 17.38 -22.87
CA ILE A 435 28.85 16.90 -22.75
C ILE A 435 29.38 16.58 -24.15
N ASP A 436 30.31 17.41 -24.59
CA ASP A 436 31.00 17.27 -25.87
C ASP A 436 32.17 16.24 -25.78
N ALA A 437 32.69 15.85 -26.95
CA ALA A 437 33.94 15.12 -27.14
C ALA A 437 34.10 13.69 -26.52
N ILE A 438 33.56 12.68 -27.20
CA ILE A 438 34.28 11.39 -27.36
C ILE A 438 34.92 11.37 -28.76
N ASN A 439 36.19 11.73 -28.82
CA ASN A 439 36.94 11.88 -30.07
C ASN A 439 37.68 10.57 -30.42
N ILE A 440 37.18 9.80 -31.40
CA ILE A 440 37.82 8.55 -31.87
C ILE A 440 38.57 8.79 -33.18
N SER A 441 39.87 8.51 -33.15
CA SER A 441 40.82 8.84 -34.21
C SER A 441 40.61 8.06 -35.51
N ARG A 442 40.15 8.78 -36.54
CA ARG A 442 40.55 8.70 -37.97
C ARG A 442 41.26 7.41 -38.43
N ARG A 443 40.63 6.67 -39.35
CA ARG A 443 41.34 5.92 -40.42
C ARG A 443 40.67 6.21 -41.77
N SER A 444 41.47 6.34 -42.82
CA SER A 444 41.08 6.99 -44.08
C SER A 444 41.12 6.11 -45.31
N SER A 445 40.14 6.26 -46.21
CA SER A 445 40.29 6.02 -47.65
C SER A 445 39.14 6.67 -48.45
N THR A 446 39.49 7.35 -49.56
CA THR A 446 38.72 7.52 -50.83
C THR A 446 37.18 7.50 -50.82
N GLY A 447 36.44 8.45 -51.41
CA GLY A 447 36.80 9.67 -52.16
C GLY A 447 35.77 10.04 -53.26
N VAL A 448 35.89 11.25 -53.83
CA VAL A 448 35.23 11.75 -55.08
C VAL A 448 33.76 12.25 -55.00
N ARG A 449 33.62 13.58 -55.15
CA ARG A 449 32.63 14.42 -55.92
C ARG A 449 31.20 13.86 -56.16
N SER A 450 30.08 14.50 -55.77
CA SER A 450 29.56 15.88 -56.02
C SER A 450 28.98 16.13 -57.44
N TYR A 451 27.69 16.52 -57.55
CA TYR A 451 27.16 17.65 -58.36
C TYR A 451 25.66 18.00 -58.09
N LYS A 452 25.07 18.94 -58.85
CA LYS A 452 23.79 19.69 -58.60
C LYS A 452 22.62 19.35 -59.57
N ARG A 453 21.44 20.01 -59.34
CA ARG A 453 20.28 20.32 -60.26
C ARG A 453 19.18 19.24 -60.40
N SER A 454 17.90 19.53 -60.80
CA SER A 454 17.07 20.78 -60.81
C SER A 454 15.60 20.55 -61.28
N ALA A 455 14.65 21.35 -60.76
CA ALA A 455 13.40 21.88 -61.37
C ALA A 455 12.11 21.04 -61.67
N ASN A 456 10.97 21.67 -61.33
CA ASN A 456 9.78 21.99 -62.19
C ASN A 456 8.39 21.28 -62.10
N ARG A 457 7.35 22.15 -62.17
CA ARG A 457 5.94 22.01 -62.65
C ARG A 457 4.79 21.43 -61.76
N THR A 458 3.81 22.30 -61.50
CA THR A 458 2.33 22.19 -61.72
C THR A 458 1.71 20.80 -61.97
N THR A 459 0.50 20.43 -61.49
CA THR A 459 -0.80 21.15 -61.60
C THR A 459 -1.85 20.56 -60.61
N ALA A 460 -3.09 21.07 -60.53
CA ALA A 460 -4.13 20.65 -59.56
C ALA A 460 -5.25 19.75 -60.14
N THR A 461 -6.01 19.04 -59.28
CA THR A 461 -7.51 18.93 -59.22
C THR A 461 -7.95 17.79 -58.26
N ARG A 462 -9.22 17.80 -57.77
CA ARG A 462 -9.82 16.85 -56.82
C ARG A 462 -10.58 15.69 -57.49
N THR A 463 -10.58 14.50 -56.86
CA THR A 463 -11.78 13.69 -56.50
C THR A 463 -11.38 12.48 -55.62
N SER A 464 -12.34 11.68 -55.13
CA SER A 464 -12.21 10.75 -54.00
C SER A 464 -12.60 9.30 -54.30
N ALA A 465 -11.79 8.31 -53.88
CA ALA A 465 -12.24 6.94 -53.54
C ALA A 465 -11.17 6.13 -52.76
N ILE A 466 -11.64 5.42 -51.71
CA ILE A 466 -11.27 4.08 -51.18
C ILE A 466 -9.78 3.66 -51.04
N SER A 467 -9.50 2.98 -49.92
CA SER A 467 -8.18 2.55 -49.40
C SER A 467 -7.71 1.14 -49.81
N ILE A 468 -6.38 0.91 -49.82
CA ILE A 468 -5.72 -0.32 -49.34
C ILE A 468 -4.22 -0.01 -49.05
N PRO A 469 -3.50 -0.75 -48.15
CA PRO A 469 -2.36 -0.18 -47.41
C PRO A 469 -0.96 -0.72 -47.75
N GLY A 470 0.10 0.00 -47.35
CA GLY A 470 1.48 -0.52 -47.29
C GLY A 470 2.60 0.53 -47.32
N HIS A 471 3.79 0.16 -46.83
CA HIS A 471 5.08 0.89 -46.86
C HIS A 471 5.36 1.75 -48.12
N GLY A 472 6.07 2.89 -48.06
CA GLY A 472 6.67 3.58 -46.91
C GLY A 472 7.83 4.53 -47.29
N ASP A 473 8.48 5.10 -46.27
CA ASP A 473 9.77 5.82 -46.25
C ASP A 473 9.90 7.29 -46.77
N ARG A 474 10.71 8.04 -46.00
CA ARG A 474 11.54 9.22 -46.32
C ARG A 474 10.98 10.64 -46.60
N LYS A 475 11.45 11.57 -45.73
CA LYS A 475 12.11 12.89 -45.95
C LYS A 475 12.03 13.50 -47.38
N GLU A 476 11.85 14.80 -47.60
CA GLU A 476 12.42 16.00 -46.92
C GLU A 476 11.71 17.24 -47.55
N LEU A 477 11.38 18.36 -46.88
CA LEU A 477 12.25 19.48 -46.49
C LEU A 477 11.41 20.61 -45.83
N LEU A 478 12.05 21.51 -45.06
CA LEU A 478 11.47 22.78 -44.59
C LEU A 478 12.03 23.98 -45.37
N GLY A 479 11.23 25.05 -45.51
CA GLY A 479 11.66 26.37 -46.00
C GLY A 479 10.74 26.96 -47.08
N ARG A 480 10.64 28.29 -47.25
CA ARG A 480 11.36 29.40 -46.61
C ARG A 480 10.48 30.63 -46.35
N ILE A 481 10.98 31.49 -45.46
CA ILE A 481 10.52 32.85 -45.16
C ILE A 481 10.77 33.79 -46.34
N GLY A 482 9.97 34.87 -46.47
CA GLY A 482 10.40 36.10 -47.12
C GLY A 482 9.40 36.67 -48.12
N CYS A 483 8.89 37.87 -47.86
CA CYS A 483 8.29 38.71 -48.89
C CYS A 483 9.37 39.57 -49.54
N ASP A 484 9.20 39.91 -50.81
CA ASP A 484 9.69 41.17 -51.37
C ASP A 484 8.64 41.74 -52.35
N LYS A 485 8.73 43.05 -52.61
CA LYS A 485 7.72 43.85 -53.34
C LYS A 485 8.31 44.48 -54.63
N PRO A 486 7.52 45.21 -55.46
CA PRO A 486 7.65 45.08 -56.91
C PRO A 486 8.37 46.23 -57.61
N THR A 487 8.74 45.95 -58.86
CA THR A 487 8.63 46.85 -60.03
C THR A 487 8.09 46.04 -61.20
#